data_AF-A0AA49LLR2-F1
#
_entry.id   AF-A0AA49LLR2-F1
#
_cell.length_a   1.000
_cell.length_b   1.000
_cell.length_c   1.000
_cell.angle_alpha   90.00
_cell.angle_beta   90.00
_cell.angle_gamma   90.00
#
_symmetry.space_group_name_H-M   'P 1'
#
loop_
_entity.id
_entity.type
_entity.pdbx_description
1 polymer ?
#
loop_
_entity_poly.entity_id
_entity_poly.type
_entity_poly.pdbx_seq_one_letter_code
_entity_poly.pdbx_strand_id
1 'polypeptide(L)'
;MVNDTISDMLTRIRNASMARKATVLVPLTKMNREIAKILEKEGFIQTFHIFSDSSGLNFGESQNLCIYLKYRSKQIARGKVKESCITNLKRISKSGLRIYSSHREIPRLLNGAGVVILSTPQGVMTDRDARAFGIGGELLCSVW
;
A
#
# COMPACT_ATOMS: atom_id res chain seq x y z
N MET A 1 20.66 -5.12 -0.75
CA MET A 1 19.69 -5.73 -1.69
C MET A 1 18.31 -5.68 -1.04
N VAL A 2 17.28 -5.14 -1.70
CA VAL A 2 15.91 -5.16 -1.17
C VAL A 2 15.27 -6.49 -1.54
N ASN A 3 15.03 -7.36 -0.56
CA ASN A 3 14.53 -8.71 -0.79
C ASN A 3 12.99 -8.80 -0.91
N ASP A 4 12.26 -7.88 -0.26
CA ASP A 4 10.79 -7.75 -0.38
C ASP A 4 10.43 -6.30 -0.68
N THR A 5 10.13 -6.02 -1.95
CA THR A 5 9.80 -4.68 -2.46
C THR A 5 8.47 -4.14 -1.93
N ILE A 6 7.52 -5.02 -1.62
CA ILE A 6 6.23 -4.65 -1.02
C ILE A 6 6.47 -4.22 0.43
N SER A 7 7.24 -5.01 1.19
CA SER A 7 7.59 -4.67 2.57
C SER A 7 8.36 -3.35 2.66
N ASP A 8 9.27 -3.08 1.73
CA ASP A 8 9.97 -1.80 1.62
C ASP A 8 8.99 -0.64 1.36
N MET A 9 8.10 -0.77 0.36
CA MET A 9 7.07 0.23 0.05
C MET A 9 6.21 0.56 1.30
N LEU A 10 5.67 -0.45 1.97
CA LEU A 10 4.84 -0.26 3.16
C LEU A 10 5.62 0.43 4.29
N THR A 11 6.88 0.06 4.49
CA THR A 11 7.75 0.65 5.51
C THR A 11 8.04 2.12 5.20
N ARG A 12 8.35 2.46 3.94
CA ARG A 12 8.59 3.84 3.50
C ARG A 12 7.36 4.72 3.71
N ILE A 13 6.17 4.24 3.32
CA ILE A 13 4.91 4.96 3.54
C ILE A 13 4.68 5.18 5.04
N ARG A 14 4.84 4.14 5.87
CA ARG A 14 4.69 4.25 7.32
C ARG A 14 5.63 5.30 7.91
N ASN A 15 6.92 5.25 7.56
CA ASN A 15 7.92 6.18 8.07
C ASN A 15 7.64 7.62 7.63
N ALA A 16 7.25 7.82 6.37
CA ALA A 16 6.87 9.13 5.84
C ALA A 16 5.61 9.70 6.52
N SER A 17 4.62 8.83 6.78
CA SER A 17 3.40 9.16 7.53
C SER A 17 3.71 9.59 8.98
N MET A 18 4.57 8.83 9.67
CA MET A 18 5.03 9.17 11.03
C MET A 18 5.80 10.50 11.07
N ALA A 19 6.63 10.75 10.05
CA ALA A 19 7.36 12.01 9.88
C ALA A 19 6.49 13.15 9.31
N ARG A 20 5.19 12.91 9.04
CA ARG A 20 4.23 13.88 8.48
C ARG A 20 4.68 14.50 7.15
N LYS A 21 5.39 13.73 6.32
CA LYS A 21 5.82 14.17 4.98
C LYS A 21 4.62 14.21 4.02
N ALA A 22 4.63 15.15 3.08
CA ALA A 22 3.61 15.22 2.05
C ALA A 22 3.72 14.07 1.04
N THR A 23 4.96 13.66 0.72
CA THR A 23 5.24 12.66 -0.30
C THR A 23 6.27 11.63 0.15
N VAL A 24 6.30 10.50 -0.54
CA VAL A 24 7.30 9.44 -0.38
C VAL A 24 7.65 8.80 -1.73
N LEU A 25 8.94 8.56 -1.95
CA LEU A 25 9.44 7.85 -3.13
C LEU A 25 9.62 6.36 -2.82
N VAL A 26 9.01 5.51 -3.62
CA VAL A 26 9.16 4.05 -3.56
C VAL A 26 9.59 3.51 -4.93
N PRO A 27 10.36 2.41 -5.03
CA PRO A 27 10.78 1.87 -6.32
C PRO A 27 9.58 1.50 -7.19
N LEU A 28 9.63 1.83 -8.48
CA LEU A 28 8.60 1.42 -9.43
C LEU A 28 8.73 -0.08 -9.68
N THR A 29 7.69 -0.82 -9.31
CA THR A 29 7.47 -2.19 -9.75
C THR A 29 6.01 -2.33 -10.17
N LYS A 30 5.69 -3.34 -10.99
CA LYS A 30 4.30 -3.64 -11.36
C LYS A 30 3.44 -3.80 -10.10
N MET A 31 3.93 -4.54 -9.11
CA MET A 31 3.22 -4.79 -7.86
C MET A 31 3.02 -3.53 -7.03
N ASN A 32 4.06 -2.72 -6.83
CA ASN A 32 3.95 -1.46 -6.06
C ASN A 32 2.96 -0.50 -6.71
N ARG A 33 2.95 -0.45 -8.05
CA ARG A 33 1.99 0.37 -8.80
C ARG A 33 0.56 -0.10 -8.60
N GLU A 34 0.28 -1.39 -8.71
CA GLU A 34 -1.08 -1.90 -8.50
C GLU A 34 -1.54 -1.73 -7.04
N ILE A 35 -0.64 -1.90 -6.05
CA ILE A 35 -0.94 -1.59 -4.65
C ILE A 35 -1.26 -0.09 -4.49
N ALA A 36 -0.47 0.81 -5.08
CA ALA A 36 -0.71 2.25 -5.00
C ALA A 36 -2.07 2.65 -5.58
N LYS A 37 -2.48 2.06 -6.71
CA LYS A 37 -3.83 2.27 -7.29
C LYS A 37 -4.94 1.88 -6.31
N ILE A 38 -4.80 0.74 -5.62
CA ILE A 38 -5.80 0.31 -4.64
C ILE A 38 -5.82 1.27 -3.44
N LEU A 39 -4.66 1.71 -2.96
CA LEU A 39 -4.58 2.69 -1.87
C LEU A 39 -5.25 4.02 -2.24
N GLU A 40 -5.12 4.47 -3.49
CA GLU A 40 -5.78 5.66 -4.01
C GLU A 40 -7.30 5.46 -4.12
N LYS A 41 -7.73 4.34 -4.73
CA LYS A 41 -9.15 3.98 -4.90
C LYS A 41 -9.89 3.88 -3.56
N GLU A 42 -9.29 3.25 -2.55
CA GLU A 42 -9.84 3.15 -1.19
C GLU A 42 -9.66 4.44 -0.38
N GLY A 43 -8.96 5.44 -0.91
CA GLY A 43 -8.82 6.77 -0.31
C GLY A 43 -7.84 6.87 0.85
N PHE A 44 -6.92 5.90 0.99
CA PHE A 44 -5.84 5.89 1.97
C PHE A 44 -4.73 6.88 1.63
N ILE A 45 -4.41 7.03 0.35
CA ILE A 45 -3.49 8.04 -0.17
C ILE A 45 -4.26 9.09 -0.97
N GLN A 46 -3.62 10.22 -1.27
CA GLN A 46 -4.23 11.26 -2.10
C GLN A 46 -4.11 10.92 -3.58
N THR A 47 -2.90 10.63 -4.04
CA THR A 47 -2.62 10.18 -5.40
C THR A 47 -1.19 9.63 -5.49
N PHE A 48 -0.79 9.12 -6.66
CA PHE A 48 0.60 8.77 -6.96
C PHE A 48 0.97 9.11 -8.40
N HIS A 49 2.24 9.42 -8.64
CA HIS A 49 2.80 9.68 -9.95
C HIS A 49 4.04 8.83 -10.21
N ILE A 50 4.26 8.45 -11.46
CA ILE A 50 5.51 7.82 -11.88
C ILE A 50 6.52 8.95 -12.11
N PHE A 51 7.66 8.85 -11.45
CA PHE A 51 8.77 9.77 -11.56
C PHE A 51 9.94 9.04 -12.24
N SER A 52 10.31 9.48 -13.44
CA SER A 52 11.53 9.07 -14.13
C SER A 52 12.58 10.17 -13.94
N ASP A 53 13.70 9.84 -13.30
CA ASP A 53 14.84 10.76 -13.27
C ASP A 53 15.55 10.67 -14.62
N SER A 54 15.47 11.74 -15.41
CA SER A 54 16.09 11.86 -16.73
C SER A 54 17.54 12.35 -16.67
N SER A 55 18.11 12.53 -15.47
CA SER A 55 19.51 12.93 -15.31
C SER A 55 20.44 11.72 -15.50
N GLY A 56 20.91 11.54 -16.74
CA GLY A 56 21.75 10.43 -17.19
C GLY A 56 23.13 10.37 -16.56
N LEU A 57 23.23 9.90 -15.32
CA LEU A 57 24.46 9.46 -14.67
C LEU A 57 24.13 8.30 -13.73
N ASN A 58 23.82 7.13 -14.28
CA ASN A 58 24.04 5.79 -13.72
C ASN A 58 23.31 4.77 -14.60
N PHE A 59 23.99 3.69 -14.98
CA PHE A 59 23.40 2.54 -15.66
C PHE A 59 22.21 2.00 -14.83
N GLY A 60 20.99 2.25 -15.30
CA GLY A 60 19.73 1.79 -14.70
C GLY A 60 18.82 2.95 -14.31
N GLU A 61 17.97 3.40 -15.25
CA GLU A 61 16.87 4.34 -15.03
C GLU A 61 16.01 3.87 -13.86
N SER A 62 16.31 4.33 -12.64
CA SER A 62 15.59 3.92 -11.44
C SER A 62 14.30 4.73 -11.37
N GLN A 63 13.30 4.30 -12.13
CA GLN A 63 11.96 4.87 -12.06
C GLN A 63 11.38 4.64 -10.65
N ASN A 64 10.77 5.68 -10.09
CA ASN A 64 10.15 5.66 -8.77
C ASN A 64 8.67 6.00 -8.87
N LEU A 65 7.89 5.54 -7.89
CA LEU A 65 6.55 6.02 -7.62
C LEU A 65 6.63 7.09 -6.54
N CYS A 66 6.19 8.30 -6.85
CA CYS A 66 5.98 9.37 -5.88
C CYS A 66 4.55 9.29 -5.36
N ILE A 67 4.39 8.89 -4.10
CA ILE A 67 3.09 8.72 -3.44
C ILE A 67 2.81 9.96 -2.59
N TYR A 68 1.65 10.57 -2.79
CA TYR A 68 1.15 11.71 -2.03
C TYR A 68 0.29 11.22 -0.87
N LEU A 69 0.73 11.48 0.35
CA LEU A 69 0.07 11.00 1.57
C LEU A 69 -1.11 11.89 1.93
N LYS A 70 -2.21 11.26 2.33
CA LYS A 70 -3.43 11.94 2.75
C LYS A 70 -3.48 12.08 4.26
N TYR A 71 -3.85 13.28 4.71
CA TYR A 71 -3.97 13.60 6.14
C TYR A 71 -5.33 14.23 6.42
N ARG A 72 -5.94 13.86 7.55
CA ARG A 72 -7.13 14.49 8.11
C ARG A 72 -6.75 15.43 9.25
N SER A 73 -7.51 16.51 9.41
CA SER A 73 -7.36 17.39 10.56
C SER A 73 -8.11 16.80 11.75
N LYS A 74 -7.39 16.50 12.84
CA LYS A 74 -7.97 16.04 14.10
C LYS A 74 -7.86 17.15 15.14
N GLN A 75 -9.01 17.48 15.74
CA GLN A 75 -9.08 18.39 16.89
C GLN A 75 -8.53 17.67 18.12
N ILE A 76 -7.63 18.32 18.84
CA ILE A 76 -7.12 17.89 20.15
C ILE A 76 -7.24 19.05 21.13
N ALA A 77 -7.15 18.77 22.44
CA ALA A 77 -7.30 19.79 23.49
C ALA A 77 -6.37 21.02 23.32
N ARG A 78 -5.24 20.87 22.61
CA ARG A 78 -4.25 21.93 22.36
C ARG A 78 -4.22 22.44 20.90
N GLY A 79 -5.29 22.24 20.13
CA GLY A 79 -5.41 22.75 18.75
C GLY A 79 -5.72 21.66 17.72
N LYS A 80 -5.19 21.80 16.49
CA LYS A 80 -5.42 20.84 15.39
C LYS A 80 -4.12 20.14 15.01
N VAL A 81 -4.17 18.82 14.88
CA VAL A 81 -3.04 18.00 14.41
C VAL A 81 -3.43 17.30 13.12
N LYS A 82 -2.47 17.16 12.21
CA LYS A 82 -2.62 16.32 11.02
C LYS A 82 -2.45 14.86 11.43
N GLU A 83 -3.50 14.07 11.26
CA GLU A 83 -3.48 12.62 11.45
C GLU A 83 -3.50 11.96 10.08
N SER A 84 -2.68 10.94 9.88
CA SER A 84 -2.65 10.20 8.61
C SER A 84 -3.96 9.44 8.39
N CYS A 85 -4.40 9.36 7.15
CA CYS A 85 -5.52 8.48 6.78
C CYS A 85 -5.13 6.99 6.83
N ILE A 86 -3.85 6.69 6.99
CA ILE A 86 -3.31 5.35 7.18
C ILE A 86 -2.86 5.22 8.64
N THR A 87 -3.54 4.36 9.40
CA THR A 87 -3.20 4.03 10.79
C THR A 87 -2.10 2.98 10.83
N ASN A 88 -2.18 1.94 9.99
CA ASN A 88 -1.25 0.84 9.97
C ASN A 88 -1.11 0.20 8.57
N LEU A 89 0.06 -0.35 8.31
CA LEU A 89 0.43 -1.05 7.09
C LEU A 89 1.19 -2.31 7.47
N LYS A 90 0.69 -3.48 7.09
CA LYS A 90 1.31 -4.75 7.46
C LYS A 90 1.44 -5.69 6.26
N ARG A 91 2.66 -6.17 6.01
CA ARG A 91 2.92 -7.26 5.07
C ARG A 91 2.46 -8.59 5.68
N ILE A 92 1.59 -9.32 4.98
CA ILE A 92 1.01 -10.61 5.44
C ILE A 92 1.87 -11.77 4.94
N SER A 93 1.76 -12.12 3.65
CA SER A 93 2.64 -13.10 3.02
C SER A 93 4.08 -12.56 3.00
N LYS A 94 5.11 -13.38 3.11
CA LYS A 94 6.52 -12.95 3.03
C LYS A 94 7.30 -13.98 2.22
N SER A 95 8.49 -13.64 1.73
CA SER A 95 9.32 -14.59 0.97
C SER A 95 9.60 -15.89 1.73
N GLY A 96 9.81 -15.81 3.05
CA GLY A 96 10.02 -16.98 3.91
C GLY A 96 8.75 -17.74 4.31
N LEU A 97 7.56 -17.16 4.11
CA LEU A 97 6.29 -17.82 4.39
C LEU A 97 5.19 -17.21 3.51
N ARG A 98 4.82 -17.92 2.45
CA ARG A 98 3.74 -17.49 1.56
C ARG A 98 2.39 -17.85 2.16
N ILE A 99 1.50 -16.87 2.23
CA ILE A 99 0.17 -17.03 2.82
C ILE A 99 -0.88 -16.90 1.72
N TYR A 100 -1.63 -17.96 1.51
CA TYR A 100 -2.73 -18.02 0.56
C TYR A 100 -4.05 -18.24 1.30
N SER A 101 -5.15 -17.78 0.71
CA SER A 101 -6.48 -17.96 1.27
C SER A 101 -7.50 -18.19 0.17
N SER A 102 -8.44 -19.10 0.41
CA SER A 102 -9.63 -19.26 -0.43
C SER A 102 -10.58 -18.07 -0.24
N HIS A 103 -11.47 -17.80 -1.21
CA HIS A 103 -12.41 -16.67 -1.12
C HIS A 103 -13.29 -16.71 0.16
N ARG A 104 -13.54 -17.91 0.70
CA ARG A 104 -14.36 -18.13 1.90
C ARG A 104 -13.63 -17.77 3.18
N GLU A 105 -12.31 -17.88 3.17
CA GLU A 105 -11.44 -17.71 4.34
C GLU A 105 -10.75 -16.34 4.37
N ILE A 106 -11.01 -15.48 3.38
CA ILE A 106 -10.38 -14.15 3.32
C ILE A 106 -10.79 -13.35 4.57
N PRO A 107 -9.84 -12.99 5.45
CA PRO A 107 -10.16 -12.35 6.72
C PRO A 107 -10.77 -10.96 6.50
N ARG A 108 -11.75 -10.60 7.34
CA ARG A 108 -12.33 -9.25 7.38
C ARG A 108 -11.58 -8.43 8.42
N LEU A 109 -10.98 -7.31 8.01
CA LEU A 109 -10.29 -6.41 8.92
C LEU A 109 -11.25 -5.36 9.48
N LEU A 110 -11.25 -5.20 10.80
CA LEU A 110 -12.01 -4.16 11.51
C LEU A 110 -13.48 -4.07 11.04
N ASN A 111 -14.14 -5.22 10.90
CA ASN A 111 -15.51 -5.33 10.40
C ASN A 111 -15.75 -4.63 9.04
N GLY A 112 -14.73 -4.58 8.20
CA GLY A 112 -14.78 -3.97 6.87
C GLY A 112 -14.25 -2.54 6.80
N ALA A 113 -13.81 -1.93 7.92
CA ALA A 113 -13.15 -0.63 7.88
C ALA A 113 -11.71 -0.70 7.35
N GLY A 114 -11.03 -1.83 7.52
CA GLY A 114 -9.73 -2.09 6.91
C GLY A 114 -9.85 -2.89 5.62
N VAL A 115 -8.78 -2.90 4.84
CA VAL A 115 -8.69 -3.60 3.55
C VAL A 115 -7.54 -4.60 3.58
N VAL A 116 -7.79 -5.81 3.10
CA VAL A 116 -6.72 -6.74 2.74
C VAL A 116 -6.53 -6.68 1.23
N ILE A 117 -5.28 -6.49 0.80
CA ILE A 117 -4.90 -6.54 -0.60
C ILE A 117 -4.33 -7.92 -0.89
N LEU A 118 -4.80 -8.55 -1.96
CA LEU A 118 -4.39 -9.88 -2.35
C LEU A 118 -4.09 -9.98 -3.85
N SER A 119 -3.18 -10.88 -4.20
CA SER A 119 -2.87 -11.23 -5.58
C SER A 119 -3.68 -12.44 -6.00
N THR A 120 -4.55 -12.29 -6.99
CA THR A 120 -5.39 -13.35 -7.54
C THR A 120 -4.99 -13.62 -9.00
N PRO A 121 -5.48 -14.71 -9.62
CA PRO A 121 -5.30 -14.95 -11.06
C PRO A 121 -5.84 -13.82 -11.96
N GLN A 122 -6.82 -13.04 -11.49
CA GLN A 122 -7.39 -11.90 -12.23
C GLN A 122 -6.67 -10.58 -11.95
N GLY A 123 -5.61 -10.60 -11.14
CA GLY A 123 -4.84 -9.43 -10.75
C GLY A 123 -4.91 -9.12 -9.25
N VAL A 124 -4.34 -7.97 -8.90
CA VAL A 124 -4.30 -7.49 -7.52
C VAL A 124 -5.62 -6.78 -7.21
N MET A 125 -6.27 -7.15 -6.11
CA MET A 125 -7.57 -6.61 -5.73
C MET A 125 -7.77 -6.60 -4.22
N THR A 126 -8.88 -6.00 -3.78
CA THR A 126 -9.27 -5.96 -2.36
C THR A 126 -9.93 -7.26 -1.94
N ASP A 127 -10.03 -7.50 -0.63
CA ASP A 127 -10.78 -8.63 -0.07
C ASP A 127 -12.27 -8.59 -0.39
N ARG A 128 -12.84 -7.39 -0.56
CA ARG A 128 -14.24 -7.23 -0.94
C ARG A 128 -14.45 -7.69 -2.38
N ASP A 129 -13.61 -7.22 -3.29
CA ASP A 129 -13.66 -7.60 -4.71
C ASP A 129 -13.42 -9.10 -4.88
N ALA A 130 -12.42 -9.65 -4.19
CA ALA A 130 -12.10 -11.08 -4.25
C ALA A 130 -13.24 -11.97 -3.76
N ARG A 131 -13.93 -11.58 -2.68
CA ARG A 131 -15.13 -12.29 -2.20
C ARG A 131 -16.29 -12.17 -3.20
N ALA A 132 -16.48 -10.99 -3.81
CA ALA A 132 -17.52 -10.77 -4.80
C ALA A 132 -17.32 -11.62 -6.07
N PHE A 133 -16.08 -11.77 -6.53
CA PHE A 133 -15.74 -12.64 -7.65
C PHE A 133 -15.63 -14.12 -7.27
N GLY A 134 -15.60 -14.47 -5.97
CA GLY A 134 -15.45 -15.85 -5.51
C GLY A 134 -14.06 -16.43 -5.73
N ILE A 135 -13.02 -15.60 -5.74
CA ILE A 135 -11.63 -16.00 -6.08
C ILE A 135 -10.71 -15.78 -4.87
N GLY A 136 -9.84 -16.77 -4.61
CA GLY A 136 -8.80 -16.68 -3.59
C GLY A 136 -7.46 -16.19 -4.14
N GLY A 137 -6.45 -16.10 -3.29
CA GLY A 137 -5.13 -15.64 -3.72
C GLY A 137 -4.09 -15.53 -2.61
N GLU A 138 -2.92 -14.98 -2.95
CA GLU A 138 -1.87 -14.65 -1.99
C GLU A 138 -2.26 -13.39 -1.22
N LEU A 139 -2.33 -13.47 0.10
CA LEU A 139 -2.60 -12.31 0.96
C LEU A 139 -1.35 -11.42 1.03
N LEU A 140 -1.37 -10.30 0.31
CA LEU A 140 -0.18 -9.45 0.19
C LEU A 140 0.01 -8.61 1.46
N CYS A 141 -0.93 -7.74 1.76
CA CYS A 141 -0.83 -6.81 2.87
C CYS A 141 -2.19 -6.39 3.38
N SER A 142 -2.19 -5.78 4.57
CA SER A 142 -3.36 -5.18 5.18
C SER A 142 -3.11 -3.72 5.51
N VAL A 143 -4.18 -2.92 5.38
CA VAL A 143 -4.18 -1.47 5.53
C VAL A 143 -5.44 -1.03 6.26
N TRP A 144 -5.28 -0.14 7.24
CA TRP A 144 -6.37 0.53 7.98
C TRP A 144 -5.84 1.77 8.69
#